data_AF-A0A6I6WKS5-F1
#
_entry.id   AF-A0A6I6WKS5-F1
#
_cell.length_a   1.000
_cell.length_b   1.000
_cell.length_c   1.000
_cell.angle_alpha   90.00
_cell.angle_beta   90.00
_cell.angle_gamma   90.00
#
_symmetry.space_group_name_H-M   'P 1'
#
loop_
_entity.id
_entity.type
_entity.pdbx_description
1 polymer ?
#
loop_
_entity_poly.entity_id
_entity_poly.type
_entity_poly.pdbx_seq_one_letter_code
_entity_poly.pdbx_strand_id
1 'polypeptide(L)'
;MDNELPDISYGWCVDCDKYVGDAMAVAYAQGNSGPGKVLHACIAHAREYAALWFAPQWLKDDIAALDTAHSPHADAPAQESA
;
A
#
# COMPACT_ATOMS: atom_id res chain seq x y z
N MET A 1 9.70 10.83 15.71
CA MET A 1 9.28 11.05 14.31
C MET A 1 8.84 9.69 13.83
N ASP A 2 7.61 9.35 14.18
CA ASP A 2 6.99 8.06 13.91
C ASP A 2 6.88 7.89 12.39
N ASN A 3 7.78 7.08 11.85
CA ASN A 3 7.85 6.74 10.45
C ASN A 3 6.78 5.67 10.19
N GLU A 4 5.51 6.08 10.26
CA GLU A 4 4.37 5.26 9.86
C GLU A 4 4.47 5.07 8.35
N LEU A 5 5.17 3.99 7.96
CA LEU A 5 5.00 3.39 6.66
C LEU A 5 3.50 3.13 6.46
N PRO A 6 2.97 3.26 5.23
CA PRO A 6 1.58 2.89 4.97
C PRO A 6 1.34 1.45 5.44
N ASP A 7 0.13 1.19 5.94
CA ASP A 7 -0.29 -0.07 6.58
C ASP A 7 -0.28 -1.25 5.60
N ILE A 8 0.93 -1.69 5.23
CA ILE A 8 1.19 -2.87 4.44
C ILE A 8 1.26 -4.04 5.41
N SER A 9 0.36 -4.99 5.20
CA SER A 9 0.26 -6.17 6.04
C SER A 9 -0.07 -7.40 5.22
N TYR A 10 -0.14 -8.55 5.90
CA TYR A 10 -0.64 -9.77 5.28
C TYR A 10 -2.14 -9.64 5.03
N GLY A 11 -2.58 -9.81 3.78
CA GLY A 11 -3.97 -9.60 3.39
C GLY A 11 -4.37 -10.29 2.10
N TRP A 12 -5.66 -10.28 1.80
CA TRP A 12 -6.19 -10.84 0.56
C TRP A 12 -6.14 -9.80 -0.56
N CYS A 13 -5.45 -10.10 -1.65
CA CYS A 13 -5.51 -9.27 -2.84
C CYS A 13 -6.73 -9.63 -3.68
N VAL A 14 -7.59 -8.66 -3.96
CA VAL A 14 -8.83 -8.85 -4.72
C VAL A 14 -8.60 -9.29 -6.17
N ASP A 15 -7.54 -8.81 -6.83
CA ASP A 15 -7.26 -9.17 -8.23
C ASP A 15 -6.48 -10.48 -8.38
N CYS A 16 -5.56 -10.76 -7.45
CA CYS A 16 -4.81 -12.01 -7.47
C CYS A 16 -5.61 -13.21 -6.93
N ASP A 17 -6.71 -12.93 -6.23
CA ASP A 17 -7.52 -13.90 -5.49
C ASP A 17 -6.68 -14.81 -4.58
N LYS A 18 -5.73 -14.21 -3.86
CA LYS A 18 -4.81 -14.92 -2.98
C LYS A 18 -4.38 -14.07 -1.78
N TYR A 19 -3.97 -14.76 -0.72
CA TYR A 19 -3.37 -14.12 0.45
C TYR A 19 -1.89 -13.80 0.17
N VAL A 20 -1.49 -12.55 0.40
CA VAL A 20 -0.15 -12.01 0.12
C VAL A 20 0.40 -11.30 1.35
N GLY A 21 1.73 -11.16 1.43
CA GLY A 21 2.41 -10.47 2.54
C GLY A 21 2.57 -8.96 2.34
N ASP A 22 2.12 -8.44 1.22
CA ASP A 22 2.27 -7.06 0.78
C ASP A 22 0.91 -6.43 0.40
N ALA A 23 -0.15 -6.76 1.15
CA ALA A 23 -1.47 -6.22 0.89
C ALA A 23 -1.66 -4.87 1.60
N MET A 24 -2.34 -3.94 0.93
CA MET A 24 -2.77 -2.66 1.51
C MET A 24 -4.20 -2.33 1.09
N ALA A 25 -4.86 -1.45 1.86
CA ALA A 25 -6.19 -0.98 1.52
C ALA A 25 -6.14 -0.10 0.26
N VAL A 26 -7.04 -0.34 -0.69
CA VAL A 26 -7.18 0.44 -1.94
C VAL A 26 -8.52 1.15 -2.07
N ALA A 27 -9.54 0.71 -1.32
CA ALA A 27 -10.81 1.42 -1.26
C ALA A 27 -11.58 1.08 0.02
N TYR A 28 -12.34 2.07 0.50
CA TYR A 28 -13.33 1.91 1.56
C TYR A 28 -14.72 2.05 0.94
N ALA A 29 -15.39 0.93 0.69
CA ALA A 29 -16.74 0.92 0.18
C ALA A 29 -17.73 1.09 1.34
N GLN A 30 -18.22 2.32 1.53
CA GLN A 30 -19.39 2.56 2.39
C GLN A 30 -20.65 2.11 1.66
N GLY A 31 -21.20 0.95 2.03
CA GLY A 31 -22.53 0.55 1.60
C GLY A 31 -23.58 1.32 2.40
N ASN A 32 -24.50 2.03 1.74
CA ASN A 32 -25.54 2.86 2.37
C ASN A 32 -26.60 2.07 3.20
N SER A 33 -26.29 0.84 3.63
CA SER A 33 -27.14 -0.03 4.47
C SER A 33 -26.44 -1.31 4.99
N GLY A 34 -25.12 -1.49 4.77
CA GLY A 34 -24.39 -2.71 5.18
C GLY A 34 -23.01 -2.39 5.74
N PRO A 35 -22.36 -3.35 6.44
CA PRO A 35 -21.02 -3.14 6.98
C PRO A 35 -20.09 -2.76 5.83
N GLY A 36 -19.45 -1.59 5.95
CA GLY A 36 -18.52 -1.10 4.94
C GLY A 36 -17.47 -2.17 4.63
N LYS A 37 -17.14 -2.34 3.35
CA LYS A 37 -16.11 -3.29 2.92
C LYS A 37 -14.82 -2.53 2.63
N VAL A 38 -13.72 -3.05 3.16
CA VAL A 38 -12.38 -2.60 2.76
C VAL A 38 -11.90 -3.51 1.64
N LEU A 39 -11.53 -2.93 0.51
CA LEU A 39 -10.84 -3.65 -0.56
C LEU A 39 -9.35 -3.57 -0.30
N HIS A 40 -8.68 -4.72 -0.33
CA HIS A 40 -7.24 -4.83 -0.23
C HIS A 40 -6.66 -5.37 -1.55
N ALA A 41 -5.48 -4.90 -1.92
CA ALA A 41 -4.73 -5.37 -3.07
C ALA A 41 -3.24 -5.44 -2.74
N CYS A 42 -2.50 -6.30 -3.43
CA CYS A 42 -1.04 -6.28 -3.34
C CYS A 42 -0.49 -4.95 -3.88
N ILE A 43 0.74 -4.58 -3.50
CA ILE A 43 1.36 -3.30 -3.93
C ILE A 43 1.32 -3.12 -5.45
N ALA A 44 1.55 -4.18 -6.23
CA ALA A 44 1.50 -4.11 -7.69
C ALA A 44 0.13 -3.65 -8.21
N HIS A 45 -0.96 -4.27 -7.75
CA HIS A 45 -2.31 -3.86 -8.15
C HIS A 45 -2.75 -2.55 -7.45
N ALA A 46 -2.25 -2.26 -6.26
CA ALA A 46 -2.50 -0.98 -5.58
C ALA A 46 -1.97 0.21 -6.39
N ARG A 47 -0.82 0.07 -7.07
CA ARG A 47 -0.33 1.06 -8.05
C ARG A 47 -1.29 1.25 -9.22
N GLU A 48 -1.85 0.16 -9.74
CA GLU A 48 -2.86 0.23 -10.81
C GLU A 48 -4.12 0.96 -10.35
N TYR A 49 -4.59 0.68 -9.13
CA TYR A 49 -5.70 1.42 -8.53
C TYR A 49 -5.38 2.90 -8.34
N ALA A 50 -4.20 3.25 -7.84
CA ALA A 50 -3.78 4.65 -7.64
C ALA A 50 -3.72 5.44 -8.95
N ALA A 51 -3.46 4.77 -10.08
CA ALA A 51 -3.44 5.38 -11.41
C ALA A 51 -4.84 5.70 -11.96
N LEU A 52 -5.92 5.18 -11.36
CA LEU A 52 -7.27 5.46 -11.82
C LEU A 52 -7.67 6.92 -11.51
N TRP A 53 -8.41 7.53 -12.43
CA TRP A 53 -8.82 8.94 -12.31
C TRP A 53 -9.68 9.22 -11.06
N PHE A 54 -10.46 8.22 -10.64
CA PHE A 54 -11.32 8.28 -9.45
C PHE A 54 -10.66 7.74 -8.18
N ALA A 55 -9.36 7.39 -8.24
CA ALA A 55 -8.66 6.86 -7.09
C ALA A 55 -8.61 7.90 -5.95
N PRO A 56 -8.87 7.50 -4.70
CA PRO A 56 -8.78 8.40 -3.56
C PRO A 56 -7.38 9.02 -3.44
N GLN A 57 -7.31 10.28 -2.99
CA GLN A 57 -6.02 10.97 -2.88
C GLN A 57 -5.07 10.28 -1.89
N TRP A 58 -5.59 9.77 -0.78
CA TRP A 58 -4.78 9.05 0.22
C TRP A 58 -4.04 7.84 -0.37
N LEU A 59 -4.67 7.10 -1.28
CA LEU A 59 -4.05 5.93 -1.93
C LEU A 59 -2.88 6.37 -2.83
N LYS A 60 -3.04 7.49 -3.54
CA LYS A 60 -1.98 8.04 -4.39
C LYS A 60 -0.79 8.49 -3.56
N ASP A 61 -1.05 9.14 -2.43
CA ASP A 61 -0.02 9.63 -1.51
C ASP A 61 0.73 8.46 -0.86
N ASP A 62 0.01 7.40 -0.44
CA ASP A 62 0.61 6.19 0.12
C ASP A 62 1.52 5.46 -0.88
N ILE A 63 1.08 5.32 -2.14
CA ILE A 63 1.90 4.73 -3.21
C ILE A 63 3.13 5.60 -3.52
N ALA A 64 2.98 6.92 -3.56
CA ALA A 64 4.11 7.83 -3.77
C ALA A 64 5.14 7.75 -2.63
N ALA A 65 4.67 7.61 -1.38
CA ALA A 65 5.53 7.39 -0.22
C ALA A 65 6.28 6.05 -0.33
N LEU A 66 5.59 4.99 -0.79
CA LEU A 66 6.21 3.69 -1.03
C LEU A 66 7.27 3.71 -2.12
N ASP A 67 6.99 4.34 -3.24
CA ASP A 67 7.95 4.45 -4.35
C ASP A 67 9.19 5.28 -3.95
N THR A 68 9.00 6.27 -3.06
CA THR A 68 10.10 7.03 -2.45
C THR A 68 10.92 6.18 -1.49
N ALA A 69 10.26 5.36 -0.65
CA ALA A 69 10.93 4.46 0.30
C ALA A 69 11.63 3.27 -0.38
N HIS A 70 11.14 2.81 -1.54
CA HIS A 70 11.75 1.74 -2.35
C HIS A 70 12.78 2.25 -3.37
N SER A 71 13.04 3.56 -3.45
CA SER A 71 14.13 4.06 -4.28
C SER A 71 15.48 3.54 -3.73
N PRO A 72 16.33 2.88 -4.55
CA PRO A 72 17.57 2.23 -4.11
C PRO A 72 18.70 3.20 -3.68
N HIS A 73 18.36 4.39 -3.20
CA HIS A 73 19.28 5.30 -2.53
C HIS A 73 19.39 5.06 -1.01
N ALA A 74 18.95 3.90 -0.52
CA ALA A 74 19.11 3.47 0.86
C ALA A 74 19.99 2.20 1.02
N ASP A 75 20.85 1.90 0.03
CA ASP A 75 21.91 0.89 0.18
C ASP A 75 23.31 1.54 0.15
N ALA A 76 23.85 1.80 1.36
CA ALA A 76 25.24 1.54 1.82
C ALA A 76 25.86 2.67 2.68
N PRO A 77 26.79 2.39 3.64
CA PRO A 77 27.21 1.09 4.18
C PRO A 77 27.24 0.99 5.73
N ALA A 78 27.29 -0.26 6.19
CA ALA A 78 27.83 -0.77 7.45
C ALA A 78 28.35 0.25 8.48
N GLN A 79 27.60 0.41 9.57
CA GLN A 79 28.17 0.89 10.83
C GLN A 79 28.76 -0.32 11.58
N GLU A 80 30.04 -0.65 11.38
CA GLU A 80 30.90 -1.18 12.45
C GLU A 80 32.37 -1.26 12.00
N SER A 81 33.25 -0.53 12.67
CA SER A 81 34.69 -0.82 12.80
C SER A 81 35.18 -0.02 14.00
N ALA A 82 35.62 -0.77 15.01
CA ALA A 82 36.15 -0.34 16.30
C ALA A 82 37.49 0.42 16.21
#